data_AF-A0A3M1M170-F1
#
_entry.id   AF-A0A3M1M170-F1
#
_cell.length_a   1.000
_cell.length_b   1.000
_cell.length_c   1.000
_cell.angle_alpha   90.00
_cell.angle_beta   90.00
_cell.angle_gamma   90.00
#
_symmetry.space_group_name_H-M   'P 1'
#
loop_
_entity.id
_entity.type
_entity.pdbx_description
1 polymer ?
#
loop_
_entity_poly.entity_id
_entity_poly.type
_entity_poly.pdbx_seq_one_letter_code
_entity_poly.pdbx_strand_id
1 'polypeptide(L)'
;MDRQQEPTSPEGRRAGEGERQQDQEAPAPEVEHADAFLATLAVRQQTVETYRHALKRLAEFIAETRYGREDEQNTPLPHPIPVAGFRDDLLVAFHEWMVQKRRYSPATIQTYLAGVQRFLVWLDAHDHLPPDFHLGKAQSRLAAARGRFRSPRATAHDPDPGLPRIVTYY
;
A
#
# COMPACT_ATOMS: atom_id res chain seq x y z
N MET A 1 29.02 -54.90 -50.94
CA MET A 1 27.63 -55.06 -51.41
C MET A 1 26.91 -55.82 -50.32
N ASP A 2 25.86 -55.37 -49.66
CA ASP A 2 25.00 -54.21 -49.82
C ASP A 2 24.24 -54.03 -48.49
N ARG A 3 23.77 -52.81 -48.26
CA ARG A 3 22.99 -52.38 -47.08
C ARG A 3 21.66 -53.12 -46.95
N GLN A 4 21.17 -53.24 -45.72
CA GLN A 4 19.77 -53.00 -45.32
C GLN A 4 19.71 -53.06 -43.78
N GLN A 5 19.60 -51.94 -43.07
CA GLN A 5 18.44 -51.09 -42.74
C GLN A 5 18.01 -51.28 -41.26
N GLU A 6 17.95 -50.13 -40.56
CA GLU A 6 17.50 -49.80 -39.19
C GLU A 6 16.01 -50.17 -38.94
N PRO A 7 15.32 -49.89 -37.80
CA PRO A 7 15.65 -49.07 -36.61
C PRO A 7 15.24 -49.75 -35.26
N THR A 8 15.57 -49.26 -34.08
CA THR A 8 14.73 -48.32 -33.33
C THR A 8 15.40 -48.03 -31.99
N SER A 9 15.82 -46.78 -31.82
CA SER A 9 16.04 -46.19 -30.50
C SER A 9 14.68 -45.82 -29.90
N PRO A 10 14.34 -46.28 -28.70
CA PRO A 10 13.49 -45.51 -27.80
C PRO A 10 14.42 -44.51 -27.06
N GLU A 11 14.31 -43.22 -27.34
CA GLU A 11 13.32 -42.35 -26.72
C GLU A 11 13.49 -42.33 -25.20
N GLY A 12 14.04 -41.23 -24.68
CA GLY A 12 14.26 -41.12 -23.24
C GLY A 12 14.86 -39.81 -22.78
N ARG A 13 14.29 -38.68 -23.23
CA ARG A 13 14.17 -37.40 -22.51
C ARG A 13 15.41 -36.95 -21.73
N ARG A 14 16.16 -35.97 -22.25
CA ARG A 14 15.98 -34.54 -21.85
C ARG A 14 15.54 -34.37 -20.39
N ALA A 15 16.52 -34.40 -19.49
CA ALA A 15 16.62 -33.47 -18.38
C ALA A 15 18.10 -33.03 -18.42
N GLY A 16 18.48 -31.87 -18.94
CA GLY A 16 17.73 -30.63 -18.86
C GLY A 16 17.50 -30.26 -17.40
N GLU A 17 18.45 -30.57 -16.52
CA GLU A 17 18.65 -29.86 -15.26
C GLU A 17 18.95 -28.40 -15.60
N GLY A 18 17.90 -27.69 -16.01
CA GLY A 18 17.80 -26.28 -15.71
C GLY A 18 17.81 -26.23 -14.19
N GLU A 19 19.00 -26.04 -13.63
CA GLU A 19 19.19 -25.22 -12.44
C GLU A 19 18.14 -24.13 -12.52
N ARG A 20 17.06 -24.35 -11.76
CA ARG A 20 16.16 -23.28 -11.40
C ARG A 20 17.07 -22.35 -10.65
N GLN A 21 17.61 -21.38 -11.39
CA GLN A 21 17.99 -20.09 -10.86
C GLN A 21 16.90 -19.81 -9.85
N GLN A 22 17.28 -19.93 -8.59
CA GLN A 22 16.62 -19.23 -7.52
C GLN A 22 16.67 -17.81 -8.05
N ASP A 23 15.57 -17.39 -8.69
CA ASP A 23 15.20 -15.99 -8.75
C ASP A 23 15.54 -15.51 -7.35
N GLN A 24 16.60 -14.71 -7.27
CA GLN A 24 16.86 -13.87 -6.14
C GLN A 24 15.63 -12.96 -6.10
N GLU A 25 14.54 -13.48 -5.53
CA GLU A 25 13.32 -12.77 -5.27
C GLU A 25 13.77 -11.71 -4.28
N ALA A 26 14.11 -10.54 -4.83
CA ALA A 26 14.58 -9.41 -4.08
C ALA A 26 13.66 -9.28 -2.86
N PRO A 27 14.22 -9.23 -1.64
CA PRO A 27 13.43 -9.28 -0.43
C PRO A 27 12.30 -8.28 -0.58
N ALA A 28 11.06 -8.77 -0.49
CA ALA A 28 9.88 -7.94 -0.73
C ALA A 28 10.03 -6.65 0.08
N PRO A 29 9.73 -5.47 -0.49
CA PRO A 29 9.90 -4.23 0.22
C PRO A 29 9.06 -4.31 1.50
N GLU A 30 9.74 -4.19 2.63
CA GLU A 30 9.16 -4.32 3.97
C GLU A 30 9.51 -3.08 4.78
N VAL A 31 8.58 -2.66 5.62
CA VAL A 31 8.76 -1.52 6.51
C VAL A 31 9.36 -2.00 7.82
N GLU A 32 10.27 -1.22 8.38
CA GLU A 32 10.83 -1.48 9.70
C GLU A 32 9.71 -1.67 10.75
N HIS A 33 9.89 -2.63 11.66
CA HIS A 33 8.93 -3.03 12.70
C HIS A 33 7.58 -3.60 12.21
N ALA A 34 7.40 -3.90 10.91
CA ALA A 34 6.16 -4.48 10.41
C ALA A 34 5.80 -5.81 11.11
N ASP A 35 6.75 -6.75 11.19
CA ASP A 35 6.53 -8.05 11.86
C ASP A 35 6.25 -7.89 13.35
N ALA A 36 6.96 -6.99 14.04
CA ALA A 36 6.76 -6.72 15.46
C ALA A 36 5.33 -6.21 15.71
N PHE A 37 4.86 -5.27 14.90
CA PHE A 37 3.48 -4.80 14.93
C PHE A 37 2.48 -5.95 14.68
N LEU A 38 2.67 -6.74 13.62
CA LEU A 38 1.77 -7.83 13.29
C LEU A 38 1.72 -8.91 14.38
N ALA A 39 2.82 -9.14 15.10
CA ALA A 39 2.88 -10.06 16.24
C ALA A 39 2.05 -9.56 17.44
N THR A 40 1.85 -8.24 17.60
CA THR A 40 1.02 -7.69 18.69
C THR A 40 -0.48 -7.80 18.44
N LEU A 41 -0.89 -8.11 17.21
CA LEU A 41 -2.29 -8.18 16.81
C LEU A 41 -2.95 -9.48 17.31
N ALA A 42 -3.56 -9.45 18.49
CA ALA A 42 -4.40 -10.54 19.03
C ALA A 42 -5.78 -10.65 18.34
N VAL A 43 -5.86 -10.34 17.05
CA VAL A 43 -7.11 -10.27 16.26
C VAL A 43 -7.25 -11.49 15.34
N ARG A 44 -8.40 -11.61 14.65
CA ARG A 44 -8.64 -12.65 13.64
C ARG A 44 -7.53 -12.64 12.57
N GLN A 45 -7.10 -13.83 12.13
CA GLN A 45 -6.03 -14.00 11.13
C GLN A 45 -6.24 -13.16 9.86
N GLN A 46 -7.49 -13.04 9.40
CA GLN A 46 -7.85 -12.23 8.23
C GLN A 46 -7.50 -10.73 8.38
N THR A 47 -7.58 -10.19 9.60
CA THR A 47 -7.17 -8.80 9.88
C THR A 47 -5.66 -8.65 9.78
N VAL A 48 -4.90 -9.63 10.28
CA VAL A 48 -3.44 -9.66 10.19
C VAL A 48 -3.00 -9.70 8.73
N GLU A 49 -3.61 -10.56 7.90
CA GLU A 49 -3.32 -10.62 6.46
C GLU A 49 -3.64 -9.31 5.76
N THR A 50 -4.79 -8.72 6.07
CA THR A 50 -5.20 -7.42 5.50
C THR A 50 -4.17 -6.32 5.84
N TYR A 51 -3.67 -6.29 7.07
CA TYR A 51 -2.69 -5.31 7.50
C TYR A 51 -1.31 -5.59 6.91
N ARG A 52 -0.90 -6.86 6.79
CA ARG A 52 0.31 -7.26 6.08
C ARG A 52 0.27 -6.76 4.63
N HIS A 53 -0.85 -6.92 3.94
CA HIS A 53 -1.02 -6.37 2.59
C HIS A 53 -0.95 -4.84 2.56
N ALA A 54 -1.58 -4.16 3.52
CA ALA A 54 -1.51 -2.70 3.62
C ALA A 54 -0.07 -2.20 3.79
N LEU A 55 0.71 -2.85 4.67
CA LEU A 55 2.12 -2.50 4.91
C LEU A 55 3.02 -2.81 3.72
N LYS A 56 2.78 -3.94 3.03
CA LYS A 56 3.47 -4.25 1.77
C LYS A 56 3.22 -3.16 0.72
N ARG A 57 1.97 -2.70 0.58
CA ARG A 57 1.64 -1.60 -0.35
C ARG A 57 2.25 -0.27 0.06
N LEU A 58 2.36 0.00 1.36
CA LEU A 58 3.08 1.17 1.86
C LEU A 58 4.57 1.11 1.48
N ALA A 59 5.21 -0.05 1.67
CA ALA A 59 6.60 -0.25 1.31
C ALA A 59 6.84 -0.11 -0.21
N GLU A 60 5.96 -0.70 -1.03
CA GLU A 60 5.97 -0.51 -2.48
C GLU A 60 5.80 0.95 -2.88
N PHE A 61 4.91 1.69 -2.21
CA PHE A 61 4.74 3.13 -2.44
C PHE A 61 6.03 3.89 -2.15
N ILE A 62 6.68 3.64 -1.01
CA ILE A 62 7.92 4.33 -0.63
C ILE A 62 9.04 3.99 -1.62
N ALA A 63 9.14 2.72 -2.02
CA ALA A 63 10.13 2.27 -2.99
C ALA A 63 9.92 2.89 -4.39
N GLU A 64 8.67 2.94 -4.89
CA GLU A 64 8.35 3.49 -6.21
C GLU A 64 8.47 5.01 -6.25
N THR A 65 7.96 5.70 -5.22
CA THR A 65 7.92 7.17 -5.18
C THR A 65 9.18 7.80 -4.60
N ARG A 66 10.09 6.99 -4.04
CA ARG A 66 11.27 7.44 -3.29
C ARG A 66 10.89 8.43 -2.17
N TYR A 67 9.74 8.21 -1.56
CA TYR A 67 9.17 9.10 -0.56
C TYR A 67 10.15 9.35 0.60
N GLY A 68 10.29 10.62 1.01
CA GLY A 68 11.13 11.03 2.14
C GLY A 68 12.62 11.11 1.85
N ARG A 69 13.07 10.94 0.60
CA ARG A 69 14.47 11.17 0.21
C ARG A 69 14.70 12.57 -0.33
N GLU A 70 15.72 13.22 0.22
CA GLU A 70 16.26 14.48 -0.30
C GLU A 70 17.51 14.24 -1.18
N ASP A 71 18.09 13.04 -1.11
CA ASP A 71 19.25 12.65 -1.93
C ASP A 71 18.85 12.33 -3.39
N GLU A 72 19.42 13.09 -4.33
CA GLU A 72 19.32 12.87 -5.78
C GLU A 72 20.10 11.64 -6.26
N GLN A 73 21.00 11.06 -5.46
CA GLN A 73 21.70 9.85 -5.84
C GLN A 73 20.76 8.64 -5.82
N ASN A 74 20.77 7.89 -6.93
CA ASN A 74 20.03 6.65 -7.18
C ASN A 74 20.54 5.47 -6.31
N THR A 75 20.77 5.71 -5.02
CA THR A 75 21.18 4.71 -4.04
C THR A 75 20.03 3.73 -3.84
N PRO A 76 20.27 2.42 -3.75
CA PRO A 76 19.25 1.44 -3.38
C PRO A 76 18.56 1.81 -2.05
N LEU A 77 17.29 1.44 -1.87
CA LEU A 77 16.65 1.62 -0.56
C LEU A 77 17.29 0.67 0.46
N PRO A 78 17.61 1.13 1.68
CA PRO A 78 17.88 0.21 2.78
C PRO A 78 16.63 -0.66 2.98
N HIS A 79 16.86 -1.96 3.18
CA HIS A 79 15.84 -2.94 3.51
C HIS A 79 16.16 -3.49 4.91
N PRO A 80 15.24 -3.42 5.88
CA PRO A 80 13.89 -2.85 5.79
C PRO A 80 13.88 -1.32 5.61
N ILE A 81 12.78 -0.78 5.05
CA ILE A 81 12.58 0.65 4.82
C ILE A 81 12.49 1.35 6.19
N PRO A 82 13.39 2.31 6.48
CA PRO A 82 13.47 2.93 7.79
C PRO A 82 12.28 3.86 8.03
N VAL A 83 11.73 3.82 9.24
CA VAL A 83 10.66 4.73 9.68
C VAL A 83 11.16 6.17 9.86
N ALA A 84 12.48 6.36 9.97
CA ALA A 84 13.14 7.66 10.07
C ALA A 84 12.77 8.64 8.94
N GLY A 85 12.45 8.14 7.75
CA GLY A 85 12.08 8.97 6.58
C GLY A 85 10.61 9.39 6.53
N PHE A 86 9.79 9.00 7.52
CA PHE A 86 8.37 9.32 7.51
C PHE A 86 8.14 10.80 7.82
N ARG A 87 7.27 11.45 7.04
CA ARG A 87 6.85 12.83 7.26
C ARG A 87 5.35 12.88 7.48
N ASP A 88 4.87 13.99 8.02
CA ASP A 88 3.46 14.18 8.39
C ASP A 88 2.49 14.21 7.19
N ASP A 89 2.97 14.21 5.95
CA ASP A 89 2.16 14.08 4.74
C ASP A 89 2.08 12.65 4.20
N LEU A 90 2.74 11.67 4.83
CA LEU A 90 2.84 10.27 4.38
C LEU A 90 1.47 9.67 4.02
N LEU A 91 0.48 9.85 4.90
CA LEU A 91 -0.87 9.32 4.69
C LEU A 91 -1.57 9.95 3.49
N VAL A 92 -1.32 11.23 3.23
CA VAL A 92 -1.87 11.95 2.07
C VAL A 92 -1.21 11.46 0.79
N ALA A 93 0.13 11.42 0.77
CA ALA A 93 0.89 10.97 -0.40
C ALA A 93 0.57 9.50 -0.76
N PHE A 94 0.46 8.63 0.24
CA PHE A 94 0.08 7.23 0.05
C PHE A 94 -1.36 7.10 -0.50
N HIS A 95 -2.30 7.88 0.03
CA HIS A 95 -3.66 7.93 -0.50
C HIS A 95 -3.69 8.38 -1.97
N GLU A 96 -2.99 9.46 -2.31
CA GLU A 96 -2.91 9.98 -3.67
C GLU A 96 -2.30 8.97 -4.64
N TRP A 97 -1.24 8.28 -4.24
CA TRP A 97 -0.65 7.20 -5.04
C TRP A 97 -1.65 6.05 -5.28
N MET A 98 -2.40 5.62 -4.26
CA MET A 98 -3.41 4.58 -4.44
C MET A 98 -4.54 4.99 -5.39
N VAL A 99 -4.98 6.26 -5.32
CA VAL A 99 -6.02 6.82 -6.19
C VAL A 99 -5.53 6.96 -7.63
N GLN A 100 -4.38 7.61 -7.83
CA GLN A 100 -3.93 8.05 -9.15
C GLN A 100 -3.18 6.95 -9.90
N LYS A 101 -2.25 6.26 -9.23
CA LYS A 101 -1.37 5.26 -9.85
C LYS A 101 -2.00 3.87 -9.86
N ARG A 102 -2.55 3.42 -8.73
CA ARG A 102 -3.08 2.05 -8.60
C ARG A 102 -4.57 1.93 -8.92
N ARG A 103 -5.30 3.04 -8.93
CA ARG A 103 -6.76 3.09 -9.22
C ARG A 103 -7.55 2.11 -8.35
N TYR A 104 -7.17 1.98 -7.08
CA TYR A 104 -7.88 1.10 -6.15
C TYR A 104 -9.30 1.60 -5.86
N SER A 105 -10.19 0.66 -5.50
CA SER A 105 -11.54 1.02 -5.10
C SER A 105 -11.51 1.84 -3.79
N PRO A 106 -12.51 2.73 -3.56
CA PRO A 106 -12.59 3.49 -2.31
C PRO A 106 -12.60 2.62 -1.06
N ALA A 107 -13.23 1.44 -1.12
CA ALA A 107 -13.26 0.48 -0.03
C ALA A 107 -11.87 -0.07 0.27
N THR A 108 -11.13 -0.49 -0.77
CA THR A 108 -9.75 -1.01 -0.63
C THR A 108 -8.81 0.06 -0.04
N ILE A 109 -8.93 1.30 -0.52
CA ILE A 109 -8.15 2.44 -0.02
C ILE A 109 -8.41 2.68 1.47
N GLN A 110 -9.67 2.63 1.90
CA GLN A 110 -10.01 2.79 3.32
C GLN A 110 -9.43 1.68 4.18
N THR A 111 -9.53 0.43 3.72
CA THR A 111 -8.97 -0.73 4.42
C THR A 111 -7.45 -0.61 4.58
N TYR A 112 -6.73 -0.24 3.52
CA TYR A 112 -5.28 -0.09 3.60
C TYR A 112 -4.87 1.12 4.46
N LEU A 113 -5.59 2.24 4.36
CA LEU A 113 -5.31 3.39 5.22
C LEU A 113 -5.59 3.07 6.70
N ALA A 114 -6.63 2.31 7.01
CA ALA A 114 -6.87 1.88 8.39
C ALA A 114 -5.72 1.01 8.93
N GLY A 115 -5.21 0.07 8.12
CA GLY A 115 -4.05 -0.75 8.48
C GLY A 115 -2.79 0.09 8.73
N VAL A 116 -2.47 1.02 7.82
CA VAL A 116 -1.31 1.92 7.96
C VAL A 116 -1.48 2.87 9.14
N GLN A 117 -2.66 3.43 9.36
CA GLN A 117 -2.93 4.29 10.52
C GLN A 117 -2.74 3.52 11.83
N ARG A 118 -3.24 2.29 11.91
CA ARG A 118 -3.08 1.45 13.09
C ARG A 118 -1.61 1.13 13.36
N PHE A 119 -0.83 0.89 12.31
CA PHE A 119 0.61 0.72 12.39
C PHE A 119 1.32 1.98 12.89
N LEU A 120 0.98 3.16 12.37
CA LEU A 120 1.56 4.42 12.84
C LEU A 120 1.21 4.72 14.31
N VAL A 121 -0.01 4.41 14.75
CA VAL A 121 -0.39 4.50 16.17
C VAL A 121 0.46 3.57 17.03
N TRP A 122 0.76 2.36 16.53
CA TRP A 122 1.62 1.43 17.24
C TRP A 122 3.06 1.93 17.32
N LEU A 123 3.61 2.50 16.24
CA LEU A 123 4.95 3.09 16.25
C LEU A 123 5.06 4.27 17.21
N ASP A 124 4.03 5.14 17.25
CA ASP A 124 3.93 6.27 18.17
C ASP A 124 3.96 5.80 19.63
N ALA A 125 3.19 4.75 19.94
CA ALA A 125 3.13 4.18 21.29
C ALA A 125 4.43 3.49 21.75
N HIS A 126 5.34 3.16 20.83
CA HIS A 126 6.64 2.53 21.12
C HIS A 126 7.82 3.49 20.89
N ASP A 127 7.55 4.79 20.71
CA ASP A 127 8.58 5.81 20.45
C ASP A 127 9.49 5.48 19.24
N HIS A 128 8.95 4.77 18.25
CA HIS A 128 9.65 4.41 17.01
C HIS A 128 9.46 5.44 15.89
N LEU A 129 8.61 6.45 16.09
CA LEU A 129 8.44 7.52 15.11
C LEU A 129 9.57 8.55 15.21
N PRO A 130 9.92 9.20 14.09
CA PRO A 130 10.84 10.32 14.10
C PRO A 130 10.35 11.43 15.05
N PRO A 131 11.25 12.17 15.71
CA PRO A 131 10.87 13.24 16.65
C PRO A 131 10.05 14.36 15.98
N ASP A 132 10.25 14.57 14.67
CA ASP A 132 9.52 15.58 13.90
C ASP A 132 8.17 15.06 13.36
N PHE A 133 7.89 13.76 13.48
CA PHE A 133 6.67 13.16 12.99
C PHE A 133 5.54 13.32 14.00
N HIS A 134 4.46 13.98 13.58
CA HIS A 134 3.28 14.20 14.42
C HIS A 134 2.08 13.45 13.87
N LEU A 135 1.70 12.35 14.50
CA LEU A 135 0.61 11.49 14.03
C LEU A 135 -0.73 12.22 13.92
N GLY A 136 -1.08 13.04 14.92
CA GLY A 136 -2.30 13.85 14.89
C GLY A 136 -2.35 14.83 13.71
N LYS A 137 -1.20 15.39 13.33
CA LYS A 137 -1.08 16.27 12.16
C LYS A 137 -1.25 15.48 10.87
N ALA A 138 -0.65 14.30 10.75
CA ALA A 138 -0.80 13.43 9.59
C ALA A 138 -2.25 12.99 9.34
N GLN A 139 -2.95 12.59 10.41
CA GLN A 139 -4.38 12.25 10.33
C GLN A 139 -5.23 13.46 9.94
N SER A 140 -4.96 14.64 10.53
CA SER A 140 -5.66 15.89 10.21
C SER A 140 -5.45 16.30 8.75
N ARG A 141 -4.22 16.14 8.22
CA ARG A 141 -3.89 16.40 6.81
C ARG A 141 -4.64 15.44 5.88
N LEU A 142 -4.70 14.15 6.21
CA LEU A 142 -5.49 13.17 5.44
C LEU A 142 -6.98 13.52 5.44
N ALA A 143 -7.54 13.90 6.59
CA ALA A 143 -8.95 14.31 6.68
C ALA A 143 -9.23 15.55 5.81
N ALA A 144 -8.35 16.56 5.87
CA ALA A 144 -8.45 17.76 5.05
C ALA A 144 -8.28 17.47 3.55
N ALA A 145 -7.39 16.54 3.17
CA ALA A 145 -7.22 16.11 1.78
C ALA A 145 -8.48 15.38 1.28
N ARG A 146 -9.02 14.43 2.05
CA ARG A 146 -10.27 13.73 1.72
C ARG A 146 -11.47 14.67 1.59
N GLY A 147 -11.52 15.73 2.40
CA GLY A 147 -12.52 16.78 2.27
C GLY A 147 -12.47 17.49 0.92
N ARG A 148 -11.28 17.68 0.34
CA ARG A 148 -11.09 18.25 -1.01
C ARG A 148 -11.45 17.28 -2.14
N PHE A 149 -11.38 15.98 -1.91
CA PHE A 149 -11.75 14.94 -2.89
C PHE A 149 -13.23 14.52 -2.83
N ARG A 150 -14.03 15.04 -1.90
CA ARG A 150 -15.50 14.97 -2.03
C ARG A 150 -15.89 15.82 -3.24
N SER A 151 -16.06 15.15 -4.38
CA SER A 151 -16.67 15.76 -5.56
C SER A 151 -17.94 16.51 -5.12
N PRO A 152 -18.08 17.82 -5.42
CA PRO A 152 -19.29 18.57 -5.13
C PRO A 152 -20.37 18.16 -6.13
N ARG A 153 -20.89 16.93 -6.03
CA ARG A 153 -22.12 16.50 -6.70
C ARG A 153 -22.59 15.15 -6.17
N ALA A 154 -23.54 15.19 -5.25
CA ALA A 154 -24.67 14.25 -5.17
C ALA A 154 -25.59 14.63 -4.00
N THR A 155 -26.19 15.82 -4.04
CA THR A 155 -27.52 16.15 -3.48
C THR A 155 -27.79 17.65 -3.68
N ALA A 156 -27.93 18.06 -4.94
CA ALA A 156 -28.95 19.06 -5.24
C ALA A 156 -30.21 18.21 -5.45
N HIS A 157 -30.93 17.94 -4.36
CA HIS A 157 -32.32 17.55 -4.50
C HIS A 157 -32.98 18.79 -5.10
N ASP A 158 -33.39 18.72 -6.37
CA ASP A 158 -34.30 19.70 -6.92
C ASP A 158 -35.53 19.67 -5.99
N PRO A 159 -35.86 20.76 -5.28
CA PRO A 159 -37.07 20.78 -4.48
C PRO A 159 -38.23 20.64 -5.46
N ASP A 160 -38.97 19.54 -5.33
CA ASP A 160 -40.15 19.22 -6.12
C ASP A 160 -41.00 20.50 -6.31
N PRO A 161 -41.30 20.92 -7.56
CA PRO A 161 -42.05 22.14 -7.82
C PRO A 161 -43.47 22.14 -7.23
N GLY A 162 -43.94 21.02 -6.67
CA GLY A 162 -45.20 20.90 -5.94
C GLY A 162 -45.19 21.33 -4.46
N LEU A 163 -44.04 21.68 -3.87
CA LEU A 163 -43.98 22.06 -2.45
C LEU A 163 -44.30 23.55 -2.22
N PRO A 164 -45.42 23.90 -1.54
CA PRO A 164 -45.72 25.28 -1.22
C PRO A 164 -44.72 25.83 -0.20
N ARG A 165 -44.01 26.90 -0.58
CA ARG A 165 -43.17 27.68 0.33
C ARG A 165 -44.06 28.41 1.34
N ILE A 166 -44.07 27.94 2.58
CA ILE A 166 -44.63 28.72 3.71
C ILE A 166 -43.59 29.78 4.06
N VAL A 167 -43.87 31.04 3.70
CA VAL A 167 -43.08 32.20 4.10
C VAL A 167 -43.70 32.77 5.37
N THR A 168 -43.05 32.56 6.51
CA THR A 168 -43.44 33.19 7.77
C THR A 168 -42.79 34.57 7.85
N TYR A 169 -43.58 35.64 7.76
CA TYR A 169 -43.16 37.00 8.15
C TYR A 169 -43.52 37.21 9.63
N TYR A 170 -42.55 37.64 10.43
CA TYR A 170 -42.73 38.30 11.71
C TYR A 170 -42.04 39.67 11.64
#